data_AF-A0A067NKT8-F1
#
_entry.id   AF-A0A067NKT8-F1
#
_cell.length_a   1.000
_cell.length_b   1.000
_cell.length_c   1.000
_cell.angle_alpha   90.00
_cell.angle_beta   90.00
_cell.angle_gamma   90.00
#
_symmetry.space_group_name_H-M   'P 1'
#
loop_
_entity.id
_entity.type
_entity.pdbx_description
1 polymer ?
#
loop_
_entity_poly.entity_id
_entity_poly.type
_entity_poly.pdbx_seq_one_letter_code
_entity_poly.pdbx_strand_id
1 'polypeptide(L)'
;ENYLKTQPARVRSLQGPEQILKHLDLMDRAASSISDGDLVDALIHGPEQHWSLMPLHAVRSAVRPASFLYGQGAGYGGPNAMSFPQWLGQNSKQNKLNRQLTDVQVRMRLKVSGDKSEIRQSYLPALFPHIVRPLIDDGSAAVDKVIERMDEYYLSKEDWDTVVELGVDQNK
;
A
#
# COMPACT_ATOMS: atom_id res chain seq x y z
N GLU A 1 7.22 5.56 10.14
CA GLU A 1 5.94 6.26 9.86
C GLU A 1 5.92 7.73 10.28
N ASN A 2 6.21 8.07 11.54
CA ASN A 2 6.08 9.45 12.02
C ASN A 2 7.28 10.38 11.72
N TYR A 3 8.34 9.88 11.07
CA TYR A 3 9.58 10.63 10.83
C TYR A 3 9.38 11.89 9.96
N LEU A 4 8.37 11.91 9.08
CA LEU A 4 8.03 13.07 8.23
C LEU A 4 7.16 14.12 8.92
N LYS A 5 6.65 13.84 10.12
CA LYS A 5 5.73 14.74 10.86
C LYS A 5 6.44 15.77 11.73
N THR A 6 7.76 15.86 11.62
CA THR A 6 8.59 16.77 12.40
C THR A 6 9.02 17.97 11.55
N GLN A 7 9.35 19.07 12.22
CA GLN A 7 10.08 20.19 11.62
C GLN A 7 11.54 20.12 12.09
N PRO A 8 12.47 19.70 11.19
CA PRO A 8 13.85 19.50 11.57
C PRO A 8 14.51 20.78 12.07
N ALA A 9 15.21 20.71 13.21
CA ALA A 9 15.90 21.84 13.80
C ALA A 9 16.96 22.43 12.85
N ARG A 10 17.56 21.59 12.01
CA ARG A 10 18.58 21.95 11.01
C ARG A 10 18.09 22.87 9.89
N VAL A 11 16.77 23.00 9.74
CA VAL A 11 16.14 23.80 8.67
C VAL A 11 15.59 25.13 9.21
N ARG A 12 15.65 25.35 10.54
CA ARG A 12 15.07 26.53 11.20
C ARG A 12 15.68 27.86 10.78
N SER A 13 16.97 27.88 10.43
CA SER A 13 17.68 29.10 10.03
C SER A 13 17.52 29.46 8.55
N LEU A 14 16.92 28.56 7.76
CA LEU A 14 16.73 28.73 6.31
C LEU A 14 15.31 29.23 6.03
N GLN A 15 15.13 29.95 4.93
CA GLN A 15 13.83 30.44 4.47
C GLN A 15 13.67 30.21 2.97
N GLY A 16 12.41 30.12 2.51
CA GLY A 16 12.09 30.00 1.09
C GLY A 16 12.55 28.67 0.46
N PRO A 17 12.97 28.68 -0.82
CA PRO A 17 13.31 27.46 -1.56
C PRO A 17 14.43 26.63 -0.93
N GLU A 18 15.43 27.27 -0.31
CA GLU A 18 16.56 26.58 0.31
C GLU A 18 16.14 25.74 1.51
N GLN A 19 15.16 26.23 2.28
CA GLN A 19 14.57 25.49 3.39
C GLN A 19 13.86 24.22 2.89
N ILE A 20 13.10 24.32 1.80
CA ILE A 20 12.38 23.18 1.21
C ILE A 20 13.39 22.14 0.70
N LEU A 21 14.40 22.58 -0.05
CA LEU A 21 15.44 21.69 -0.57
C LEU A 21 16.20 21.00 0.56
N LYS A 22 16.58 21.75 1.61
CA LYS A 22 17.29 21.16 2.73
C LYS A 22 16.42 20.19 3.53
N HIS A 23 15.14 20.47 3.67
CA HIS A 23 14.20 19.55 4.30
C HIS A 23 14.10 18.25 3.49
N LEU A 24 13.98 18.35 2.17
CA LEU A 24 13.92 17.20 1.28
C LEU A 24 15.20 16.34 1.34
N ASP A 25 16.40 16.96 1.36
CA ASP A 25 17.68 16.24 1.56
C ASP A 25 17.72 15.47 2.88
N LEU A 26 17.15 16.03 3.96
CA LEU A 26 17.08 15.32 5.25
C LEU A 26 16.06 14.18 5.24
N MET A 27 14.93 14.36 4.55
CA MET A 27 13.92 13.31 4.36
C MET A 27 14.49 12.13 3.56
N ASP A 28 15.20 12.42 2.48
CA ASP A 28 15.86 11.42 1.64
C ASP A 28 16.85 10.58 2.45
N ARG A 29 17.77 11.23 3.18
CA ARG A 29 18.73 10.52 4.04
C ARG A 29 18.07 9.65 5.11
N ALA A 30 16.96 10.12 5.68
CA ALA A 30 16.20 9.34 6.65
C ALA A 30 15.53 8.13 5.98
N ALA A 31 14.93 8.32 4.80
CA ALA A 31 14.32 7.26 4.02
C ALA A 31 15.34 6.20 3.57
N SER A 32 16.51 6.60 3.07
CA SER A 32 17.58 5.66 2.71
C SER A 32 18.04 4.86 3.92
N SER A 33 18.16 5.49 5.10
CA SER A 33 18.53 4.77 6.32
C SER A 33 17.47 3.78 6.78
N ILE A 34 16.18 4.11 6.65
CA ILE A 34 15.08 3.17 6.93
C ILE A 34 15.13 2.00 5.95
N SER A 35 15.40 2.27 4.66
CA SER A 35 15.57 1.23 3.64
C SER A 35 16.75 0.30 3.95
N ASP A 36 17.89 0.84 4.39
CA ASP A 36 19.01 0.02 4.87
C ASP A 36 18.58 -0.84 6.08
N GLY A 37 17.76 -0.28 6.96
CA GLY A 37 17.21 -0.99 8.12
C GLY A 37 16.35 -2.19 7.72
N ASP A 38 15.52 -2.06 6.69
CA ASP A 38 14.68 -3.14 6.15
C ASP A 38 15.53 -4.31 5.61
N LEU A 39 16.66 -4.02 4.94
CA LEU A 39 17.61 -5.04 4.50
C LEU A 39 18.22 -5.79 5.69
N VAL A 40 18.56 -5.08 6.77
CA VAL A 40 19.10 -5.70 7.99
C VAL A 40 18.01 -6.52 8.70
N ASP A 41 16.78 -6.03 8.75
CA ASP A 41 15.65 -6.74 9.34
C ASP A 41 15.36 -8.06 8.59
N ALA A 42 15.44 -8.04 7.26
CA ALA A 42 15.31 -9.24 6.43
C ALA A 42 16.40 -10.29 6.71
N LEU A 43 17.61 -9.87 7.13
CA LEU A 43 18.67 -10.78 7.55
C LEU A 43 18.47 -11.30 8.99
N ILE A 44 17.82 -10.53 9.86
CA ILE A 44 17.51 -10.96 11.23
C ILE A 44 16.39 -12.00 11.22
N HIS A 45 15.33 -11.75 10.46
CA HIS A 45 14.13 -12.59 10.36
C HIS A 45 14.17 -13.56 9.17
N GLY A 46 15.29 -13.61 8.45
CA GLY A 46 15.50 -14.49 7.31
C GLY A 46 15.65 -15.97 7.69
N PRO A 47 15.96 -16.84 6.71
CA PRO A 47 16.19 -18.27 6.95
C PRO A 47 17.32 -18.53 7.96
N GLU A 48 18.36 -17.70 7.90
CA GLU A 48 19.43 -17.66 8.88
C GLU A 48 19.14 -16.51 9.87
N GLN A 49 18.93 -16.82 11.14
CA GLN A 49 18.52 -15.83 12.15
C GLN A 49 19.71 -15.08 12.75
N HIS A 50 20.13 -13.98 12.12
CA HIS A 50 21.30 -13.19 12.52
C HIS A 50 20.99 -12.14 13.60
N TRP A 51 20.58 -12.57 14.80
CA TRP A 51 20.23 -11.68 15.93
C TRP A 51 21.36 -10.73 16.38
N SER A 52 22.62 -11.05 16.06
CA SER A 52 23.77 -10.16 16.31
C SER A 52 23.69 -8.83 15.56
N LEU A 53 22.84 -8.73 14.53
CA LEU A 53 22.61 -7.52 13.75
C LEU A 53 21.58 -6.56 14.38
N MET A 54 20.93 -6.94 15.48
CA MET A 54 19.97 -6.07 16.17
C MET A 54 20.49 -4.66 16.50
N PRO A 55 21.75 -4.48 16.98
CA PRO A 55 22.28 -3.14 17.23
C PRO A 55 22.40 -2.31 15.94
N LEU A 56 22.78 -2.94 14.82
CA LEU A 56 22.85 -2.27 13.53
C LEU A 56 21.44 -1.87 13.04
N HIS A 57 20.47 -2.76 13.18
CA HIS A 57 19.07 -2.48 12.86
C HIS A 57 18.56 -1.27 13.66
N ALA A 58 18.76 -1.24 14.98
CA ALA A 58 18.34 -0.12 15.83
C ALA A 58 18.94 1.24 15.40
N VAL A 59 20.21 1.24 14.99
CA VAL A 59 20.86 2.45 14.46
C VAL A 59 20.24 2.88 13.13
N ARG A 60 20.02 1.94 12.20
CA ARG A 60 19.55 2.24 10.85
C ARG A 60 18.06 2.58 10.78
N SER A 61 17.21 1.91 11.55
CA SER A 61 15.76 2.09 11.52
C SER A 61 15.24 3.18 12.46
N ALA A 62 15.94 3.45 13.57
CA ALA A 62 15.48 4.43 14.58
C ALA A 62 16.44 5.62 14.76
N VAL A 63 17.69 5.37 15.19
CA VAL A 63 18.59 6.45 15.65
C VAL A 63 19.01 7.38 14.51
N ARG A 64 19.48 6.81 13.40
CA ARG A 64 20.00 7.59 12.26
C ARG A 64 18.90 8.39 11.55
N PRO A 65 17.72 7.83 11.21
CA PRO A 65 16.60 8.61 10.68
C PRO A 65 16.17 9.75 11.61
N ALA A 66 16.07 9.47 12.92
CA ALA A 66 15.73 10.49 13.90
C ALA A 66 16.79 11.60 13.99
N SER A 67 18.09 11.27 13.84
CA SER A 67 19.17 12.26 13.87
C SER A 67 19.14 13.25 12.70
N PHE A 68 18.49 12.90 11.59
CA PHE A 68 18.31 13.81 10.45
C PHE A 68 17.09 14.72 10.64
N LEU A 69 16.03 14.22 11.25
CA LEU A 69 14.72 14.89 11.33
C LEU A 69 14.32 15.32 12.74
N TYR A 70 15.25 15.31 13.70
CA TYR A 70 14.99 15.81 15.05
C TYR A 70 14.60 17.29 15.01
N GLY A 71 13.66 17.68 15.85
CA GLY A 71 13.21 19.07 15.95
C GLY A 71 11.87 19.19 16.63
N GLN A 72 11.16 20.29 16.32
CA GLN A 72 9.81 20.49 16.84
C GLN A 72 8.92 19.42 16.20
N GLY A 73 8.39 18.52 17.03
CA GLY A 73 7.68 17.34 16.60
C GLY A 73 6.25 17.33 17.10
N ALA A 74 5.54 16.36 16.54
CA ALA A 74 4.27 15.78 16.95
C ALA A 74 4.10 15.52 18.46
N GLY A 75 3.93 16.55 19.29
CA GLY A 75 3.46 16.38 20.66
C GLY A 75 2.10 15.67 20.69
N TYR A 76 1.79 15.03 21.83
CA TYR A 76 0.46 14.43 22.05
C TYR A 76 -0.59 15.55 21.98
N GLY A 77 -1.45 15.54 20.95
CA GLY A 77 -2.52 16.53 20.76
C GLY A 77 -2.22 17.73 19.86
N GLY A 78 -1.06 17.81 19.20
CA GLY A 78 -0.78 18.83 18.18
C GLY A 78 -1.25 18.44 16.77
N PRO A 79 -1.27 19.38 15.80
CA PRO A 79 -1.71 19.13 14.41
C PRO A 79 -0.93 18.02 13.67
N ASN A 80 0.22 17.61 14.21
CA ASN A 80 1.05 16.54 13.66
C ASN A 80 1.19 15.32 14.58
N ALA A 81 0.28 15.11 15.55
CA ALA A 81 0.41 14.07 16.58
C ALA A 81 0.90 12.70 16.08
N MET A 82 1.70 12.05 16.93
CA MET A 82 2.29 10.75 16.66
C MET A 82 1.18 9.72 16.49
N SER A 83 1.11 9.08 15.32
CA SER A 83 0.10 8.06 15.03
C SER A 83 0.68 6.67 15.22
N PHE A 84 -0.20 5.73 15.57
CA PHE A 84 0.10 4.30 15.51
C PHE A 84 0.52 3.91 14.09
N PRO A 85 1.47 2.97 13.92
CA PRO A 85 1.90 2.52 12.60
C PRO A 85 0.74 1.89 11.80
N GLN A 86 0.35 2.53 10.71
CA GLN A 86 -0.69 2.06 9.80
C GLN A 86 -0.24 0.89 8.93
N TRP A 87 1.07 0.62 8.83
CA TRP A 87 1.60 -0.49 8.02
C TRP A 87 0.98 -1.85 8.41
N LEU A 88 0.72 -2.10 9.69
CA LEU A 88 0.09 -3.36 10.15
C LEU A 88 -1.30 -3.55 9.55
N GLY A 89 -2.11 -2.49 9.54
CA GLY A 89 -3.44 -2.50 8.92
C GLY A 89 -3.36 -2.70 7.41
N GLN A 90 -2.41 -2.03 6.74
CA GLN A 90 -2.18 -2.18 5.32
C GLN A 90 -1.70 -3.58 4.95
N ASN A 91 -0.82 -4.19 5.74
CA ASN A 91 -0.35 -5.55 5.53
C ASN A 91 -1.50 -6.57 5.66
N SER A 92 -2.34 -6.44 6.68
CA SER A 92 -3.54 -7.28 6.82
C SER A 92 -4.51 -7.09 5.66
N LYS A 93 -4.76 -5.85 5.24
CA LYS A 93 -5.60 -5.53 4.09
C LYS A 93 -5.03 -6.14 2.80
N GLN A 94 -3.74 -5.97 2.56
CA GLN A 94 -3.04 -6.58 1.42
C GLN A 94 -3.24 -8.09 1.43
N ASN A 95 -3.01 -8.77 2.55
CA ASN A 95 -3.17 -10.22 2.64
C ASN A 95 -4.61 -10.69 2.38
N LYS A 96 -5.62 -9.98 2.91
CA LYS A 96 -7.04 -10.26 2.62
C LYS A 96 -7.33 -10.14 1.13
N LEU A 97 -7.02 -8.99 0.54
CA LEU A 97 -7.26 -8.70 -0.89
C LEU A 97 -6.50 -9.67 -1.79
N ASN A 98 -5.29 -10.06 -1.39
CA ASN A 98 -4.49 -11.03 -2.11
C ASN A 98 -5.20 -12.39 -2.13
N ARG A 99 -5.78 -12.86 -1.01
CA ARG A 99 -6.53 -14.14 -1.00
C ARG A 99 -7.74 -14.09 -1.91
N GLN A 100 -8.57 -13.04 -1.79
CA GLN A 100 -9.75 -12.87 -2.63
C GLN A 100 -9.40 -12.84 -4.13
N LEU A 101 -8.31 -12.16 -4.49
CA LEU A 101 -7.83 -12.15 -5.89
C LEU A 101 -7.36 -13.53 -6.38
N THR A 102 -6.79 -14.37 -5.50
CA THR A 102 -6.49 -15.76 -5.85
C THR A 102 -7.77 -16.53 -6.17
N ASP A 103 -8.82 -16.36 -5.36
CA ASP A 103 -10.08 -17.09 -5.54
C ASP A 103 -10.75 -16.72 -6.86
N VAL A 104 -10.78 -15.42 -7.20
CA VAL A 104 -11.23 -14.92 -8.51
C VAL A 104 -10.41 -15.52 -9.65
N GLN A 105 -9.08 -15.53 -9.53
CA GLN A 105 -8.19 -16.10 -10.55
C GLN A 105 -8.45 -17.60 -10.77
N VAL A 106 -8.67 -18.37 -9.71
CA VAL A 106 -8.96 -19.80 -9.80
C VAL A 106 -10.26 -20.06 -10.55
N ARG A 107 -11.32 -19.27 -10.31
CA ARG A 107 -12.60 -19.40 -11.01
C ARG A 107 -12.50 -19.04 -12.49
N MET A 108 -11.81 -17.96 -12.80
CA MET A 108 -11.63 -17.48 -14.18
C MET A 108 -10.68 -18.35 -15.01
N ARG A 109 -9.96 -19.30 -14.40
CA ARG A 109 -8.87 -20.07 -15.03
C ARG A 109 -9.27 -20.88 -16.26
N LEU A 110 -10.55 -21.22 -16.41
CA LEU A 110 -11.06 -21.90 -17.62
C LEU A 110 -11.17 -20.98 -18.84
N LYS A 111 -11.16 -19.66 -18.62
CA LYS A 111 -11.40 -18.64 -19.66
C LYS A 111 -10.21 -17.70 -19.83
N VAL A 112 -9.37 -17.61 -18.81
CA VAL A 112 -8.26 -16.67 -18.75
C VAL A 112 -6.95 -17.41 -18.44
N SER A 113 -5.89 -17.04 -19.14
CA SER A 113 -4.54 -17.60 -18.99
C SER A 113 -3.60 -16.75 -18.12
N GLY A 114 -4.10 -15.68 -17.51
CA GLY A 114 -3.28 -14.71 -16.78
C GLY A 114 -2.91 -15.12 -15.36
N ASP A 115 -1.72 -14.67 -14.92
CA ASP A 115 -1.32 -14.74 -13.52
C ASP A 115 -2.17 -13.77 -12.68
N LYS A 116 -2.20 -13.98 -11.37
CA LYS A 116 -2.89 -13.14 -10.39
C LYS A 116 -2.62 -11.65 -10.58
N SER A 117 -1.38 -11.29 -10.87
CA SER A 117 -0.96 -9.91 -11.13
C SER A 117 -1.64 -9.34 -12.38
N GLU A 118 -1.68 -10.11 -13.46
CA GLU A 118 -2.35 -9.77 -14.72
C GLU A 118 -3.87 -9.73 -14.59
N ILE A 119 -4.47 -10.66 -13.84
CA ILE A 119 -5.91 -10.63 -13.52
C ILE A 119 -6.27 -9.26 -12.94
N ARG A 120 -5.52 -8.81 -11.93
CA ARG A 120 -5.78 -7.53 -11.28
C ARG A 120 -5.55 -6.32 -12.19
N GLN A 121 -4.47 -6.33 -12.98
CA GLN A 121 -4.05 -5.16 -13.74
C GLN A 121 -4.76 -5.02 -15.09
N SER A 122 -5.12 -6.13 -15.72
CA SER A 122 -5.63 -6.15 -17.10
C SER A 122 -7.07 -6.65 -17.18
N TYR A 123 -7.39 -7.77 -16.51
CA TYR A 123 -8.71 -8.39 -16.65
C TYR A 123 -9.78 -7.70 -15.81
N LEU A 124 -9.53 -7.39 -14.53
CA LEU A 124 -10.51 -6.69 -13.70
C LEU A 124 -10.91 -5.32 -14.27
N PRO A 125 -9.97 -4.47 -14.74
CA PRO A 125 -10.34 -3.19 -15.35
C PRO A 125 -11.12 -3.36 -16.67
N ALA A 126 -10.86 -4.42 -17.43
CA ALA A 126 -11.61 -4.72 -18.65
C ALA A 126 -13.03 -5.27 -18.35
N LEU A 127 -13.21 -5.99 -17.24
CA LEU A 127 -14.49 -6.54 -16.81
C LEU A 127 -15.39 -5.51 -16.11
N PHE A 128 -14.79 -4.52 -15.45
CA PHE A 128 -15.52 -3.51 -14.68
C PHE A 128 -16.63 -2.77 -15.48
N PRO A 129 -16.40 -2.31 -16.72
CA PRO A 129 -17.42 -1.68 -17.55
C PRO A 129 -18.57 -2.60 -17.99
N HIS A 130 -18.38 -3.92 -17.88
CA HIS A 130 -19.37 -4.91 -18.32
C HIS A 130 -20.17 -5.51 -17.17
N ILE A 131 -19.61 -5.48 -15.96
CA ILE A 131 -20.19 -6.15 -14.79
C ILE A 131 -20.62 -5.16 -13.69
N VAL A 132 -19.93 -4.02 -13.55
CA VAL A 132 -20.23 -3.03 -12.50
C VAL A 132 -20.95 -1.82 -13.07
N ARG A 133 -20.42 -1.23 -14.15
CA ARG A 133 -20.97 -0.01 -14.75
C ARG A 133 -22.42 -0.13 -15.23
N PRO A 134 -22.87 -1.23 -15.86
CA PRO A 134 -24.26 -1.35 -16.31
C PRO A 134 -25.27 -1.34 -15.15
N LEU A 135 -24.88 -1.81 -13.96
CA LEU A 135 -25.74 -1.75 -12.77
C LEU A 135 -25.86 -0.33 -12.22
N ILE A 136 -24.86 0.54 -12.47
CA ILE A 136 -24.89 1.95 -12.08
C ILE A 136 -25.76 2.74 -13.07
N ASP A 137 -25.56 2.52 -14.37
CA ASP A 137 -26.17 3.32 -15.43
C ASP A 137 -27.63 2.90 -15.73
N ASP A 138 -27.88 1.59 -15.84
CA ASP A 138 -29.17 1.03 -16.30
C ASP A 138 -29.96 0.30 -15.20
N GLY A 139 -29.37 0.15 -14.00
CA GLY A 139 -30.02 -0.44 -12.83
C GLY A 139 -30.51 -1.87 -13.06
N SER A 140 -31.78 -2.16 -12.69
CA SER A 140 -32.35 -3.51 -12.75
C SER A 140 -32.46 -4.07 -14.17
N ALA A 141 -32.52 -3.22 -15.20
CA ALA A 141 -32.62 -3.66 -16.59
C ALA A 141 -31.34 -4.35 -17.10
N ALA A 142 -30.19 -4.11 -16.44
CA ALA A 142 -28.91 -4.70 -16.81
C ALA A 142 -28.59 -6.01 -16.07
N VAL A 143 -29.42 -6.44 -15.12
CA VAL A 143 -29.12 -7.60 -14.25
C VAL A 143 -28.88 -8.87 -15.06
N ASP A 144 -29.76 -9.21 -16.00
CA ASP A 144 -29.64 -10.44 -16.80
C ASP A 144 -28.34 -10.45 -17.63
N LYS A 145 -27.99 -9.30 -18.22
CA LYS A 145 -26.76 -9.13 -19.00
C LYS A 145 -25.51 -9.24 -18.14
N VAL A 146 -25.55 -8.73 -16.91
CA VAL A 146 -24.43 -8.83 -15.96
C VAL A 146 -24.27 -10.26 -15.48
N ILE A 147 -25.37 -10.96 -15.17
CA ILE A 147 -25.34 -12.37 -14.78
C ILE A 147 -24.76 -13.22 -15.91
N GLU A 148 -25.20 -13.01 -17.16
CA GLU A 148 -24.64 -13.71 -18.32
C GLU A 148 -23.12 -13.50 -18.44
N ARG A 149 -22.64 -12.26 -18.26
CA ARG A 149 -21.20 -11.98 -18.25
C ARG A 149 -20.45 -12.56 -17.06
N MET A 150 -21.08 -12.64 -15.89
CA MET A 150 -20.47 -13.30 -14.73
C MET A 150 -20.36 -14.81 -14.97
N ASP A 151 -21.38 -15.44 -15.54
CA ASP A 151 -21.41 -16.87 -15.86
C ASP A 151 -20.37 -17.22 -16.94
N GLU A 152 -20.16 -16.37 -17.94
CA GLU A 152 -19.11 -16.56 -18.95
C GLU A 152 -17.72 -16.73 -18.34
N TYR A 153 -17.44 -16.07 -17.21
CA TYR A 153 -16.18 -16.10 -16.47
C TYR A 153 -16.25 -16.91 -15.17
N TYR A 154 -17.35 -17.64 -14.93
CA TYR A 154 -17.60 -18.45 -13.73
C TYR A 154 -17.50 -17.66 -12.41
N LEU A 155 -17.86 -16.38 -12.43
CA LEU A 155 -17.83 -15.49 -11.29
C LEU A 155 -19.11 -15.63 -10.46
N SER A 156 -18.95 -15.72 -9.14
CA SER A 156 -20.06 -15.65 -8.20
C SER A 156 -20.31 -14.22 -7.71
N LYS A 157 -21.39 -14.02 -6.97
CA LYS A 157 -21.70 -12.74 -6.31
C LYS A 157 -20.58 -12.29 -5.36
N GLU A 158 -19.92 -13.21 -4.67
CA GLU A 158 -18.80 -12.89 -3.77
C GLU A 158 -17.58 -12.38 -4.54
N ASP A 159 -17.36 -12.92 -5.75
CA ASP A 159 -16.30 -12.47 -6.64
C ASP A 159 -16.62 -11.09 -7.20
N TRP A 160 -17.90 -10.81 -7.50
CA TRP A 160 -18.35 -9.49 -7.90
C TRP A 160 -18.04 -8.43 -6.84
N ASP A 161 -18.37 -8.68 -5.57
CA ASP A 161 -18.02 -7.79 -4.45
C ASP A 161 -16.51 -7.56 -4.38
N THR A 162 -15.73 -8.63 -4.62
CA THR A 162 -14.27 -8.58 -4.68
C THR A 162 -13.76 -7.73 -5.85
N VAL A 163 -14.35 -7.83 -7.05
CA VAL A 163 -14.00 -7.01 -8.21
C VAL A 163 -14.25 -5.53 -7.92
N VAL A 164 -15.36 -5.21 -7.25
CA VAL A 164 -15.67 -3.85 -6.81
C VAL A 164 -14.65 -3.35 -5.78
N GLU A 165 -14.33 -4.16 -4.75
CA GLU A 165 -13.33 -3.80 -3.72
C GLU A 165 -11.91 -3.63 -4.32
N LEU A 166 -11.59 -4.40 -5.37
CA LEU A 166 -10.30 -4.39 -6.08
C LEU A 166 -10.20 -3.37 -7.21
N GLY A 167 -11.21 -2.50 -7.39
CA GLY A 167 -11.25 -1.45 -8.41
C GLY A 167 -9.91 -0.73 -8.58
N VAL A 168 -9.48 -0.60 -9.84
CA VAL A 168 -8.23 0.05 -10.25
C VAL A 168 -8.57 1.34 -11.00
N ASP A 169 -7.75 2.38 -10.78
CA ASP A 169 -7.86 3.69 -11.43
C ASP A 169 -9.12 4.48 -11.02
N GLN A 170 -9.81 5.15 -11.97
CA GLN A 170 -11.01 5.98 -11.74
C GLN A 170 -12.22 5.20 -11.20
N ASN A 171 -12.12 3.87 -11.16
CA ASN A 171 -13.18 2.96 -10.73
C ASN A 171 -13.08 2.59 -9.25
N LYS A 172 -12.52 3.48 -8.43
CA LYS A 172 -12.28 3.26 -7.00
C LYS A 172 -12.97 4.31 -6.13
#